data_AF-A0A9X0D7X7-F1
#
_entry.id   AF-A0A9X0D7X7-F1
#
_cell.length_a   1.000
_cell.length_b   1.000
_cell.length_c   1.000
_cell.angle_alpha   90.00
_cell.angle_beta   90.00
_cell.angle_gamma   90.00
#
_symmetry.space_group_name_H-M   'P 1'
#
loop_
_entity.id
_entity.type
_entity.pdbx_description
1 polymer ?
#
loop_
_entity_poly.entity_id
_entity_poly.type
_entity_poly.pdbx_seq_one_letter_code
_entity_poly.pdbx_strand_id
1 'polypeptide(L)'
;CPFGNIVAIPLTGVLSKYGFDGGWPSVFYCIGLSGIVWYCAWEMIVHDVPSAHPTISASEKDFIETSIRGSDDSTEFEQLPWSDILSSPPVWAIVFGHFGACWGYYTLFTGMPTYFKDVLDFDIEQTGFLAACPYLFKAILGPLGGVTADMLIRYKICKIGTVRKSFYAAGCLLAGIFIVATGYTQQRRTSVIFLVLGVGFSGLNAIGYAVNHLDVAPQFAGILWD
;
A
#
# COMPACT_ATOMS: atom_id res chain seq x y z
N CYS A 1 1.32 2.56 -3.13
CA CYS A 1 1.44 3.84 -2.41
C CYS A 1 0.12 4.62 -2.51
N PRO A 2 -0.62 4.89 -1.41
CA PRO A 2 -1.95 5.50 -1.49
C PRO A 2 -1.93 6.96 -1.96
N PHE A 3 -0.79 7.65 -1.80
CA PHE A 3 -0.63 9.04 -2.23
C PHE A 3 -0.78 9.22 -3.75
N GLY A 4 -0.21 8.31 -4.54
CA GLY A 4 -0.35 8.33 -6.00
C GLY A 4 -1.82 8.25 -6.41
N ASN A 5 -2.62 7.40 -5.76
CA ASN A 5 -4.06 7.27 -6.06
C ASN A 5 -4.85 8.54 -5.71
N ILE A 6 -4.51 9.20 -4.60
CA ILE A 6 -5.20 10.43 -4.15
C ILE A 6 -5.04 11.56 -5.16
N VAL A 7 -3.88 11.64 -5.83
CA VAL A 7 -3.62 12.66 -6.85
C VAL A 7 -4.08 12.19 -8.23
N ALA A 8 -3.78 10.94 -8.61
CA ALA A 8 -4.03 10.44 -9.95
C ALA A 8 -5.53 10.31 -10.25
N ILE A 9 -6.36 9.83 -9.32
CA ILE A 9 -7.79 9.54 -9.59
C ILE A 9 -8.60 10.82 -9.84
N PRO A 10 -8.47 11.92 -9.06
CA PRO A 10 -9.13 13.18 -9.40
C PRO A 10 -8.54 13.82 -10.65
N LEU A 11 -7.21 13.75 -10.81
CA LEU A 11 -6.52 14.32 -11.97
C LEU A 11 -6.99 13.66 -13.27
N THR A 12 -7.13 12.34 -13.30
CA THR A 12 -7.68 11.61 -14.46
C THR A 12 -9.14 11.99 -14.71
N GLY A 13 -9.96 12.17 -13.67
CA GLY A 13 -11.34 12.64 -13.81
C GLY A 13 -11.46 14.03 -14.46
N VAL A 14 -10.63 14.99 -14.02
CA VAL A 14 -10.59 16.36 -14.57
C VAL A 14 -10.05 16.37 -16.01
N LEU A 15 -8.93 15.69 -16.25
CA LEU A 15 -8.32 15.59 -17.59
C LEU A 15 -9.23 14.87 -18.58
N SER A 16 -9.95 13.83 -18.17
CA SER A 16 -10.88 13.12 -19.05
C SER A 16 -12.07 13.99 -19.49
N LYS A 17 -12.45 15.01 -18.70
CA LYS A 17 -13.59 15.90 -18.99
C LYS A 17 -13.18 17.19 -19.70
N TYR A 18 -12.08 17.81 -19.28
CA TYR A 18 -11.63 19.13 -19.76
C TYR A 18 -10.31 19.09 -20.53
N GLY A 19 -9.70 17.91 -20.68
CA GLY A 19 -8.44 17.74 -21.36
C GLY A 19 -8.53 17.91 -22.87
N PHE A 20 -7.36 18.08 -23.48
CA PHE A 20 -7.22 18.20 -24.93
C PHE A 20 -7.43 16.84 -25.63
N ASP A 21 -7.65 16.87 -26.94
CA ASP A 21 -7.76 15.66 -27.79
C ASP A 21 -8.91 14.71 -27.41
N GLY A 22 -10.09 15.27 -27.08
CA GLY A 22 -11.24 14.48 -26.64
C GLY A 22 -11.16 14.02 -25.18
N GLY A 23 -10.31 14.66 -24.36
CA GLY A 23 -10.25 14.49 -22.91
C GLY A 23 -9.45 13.26 -22.49
N TRP A 24 -9.90 12.06 -22.84
CA TRP A 24 -9.29 10.80 -22.40
C TRP A 24 -7.80 10.61 -22.80
N PRO A 25 -7.37 10.92 -24.04
CA PRO A 25 -5.97 10.81 -24.43
C PRO A 25 -5.02 11.71 -23.63
N SER A 26 -5.49 12.88 -23.19
CA SER A 26 -4.68 13.84 -22.42
C SER A 26 -4.09 13.24 -21.14
N VAL A 27 -4.80 12.30 -20.51
CA VAL A 27 -4.37 11.61 -19.29
C VAL A 27 -3.06 10.85 -19.54
N PHE A 28 -2.95 10.13 -20.65
CA PHE A 28 -1.76 9.35 -20.98
C PHE A 28 -0.55 10.23 -21.25
N TYR A 29 -0.75 11.35 -21.95
CA TYR A 29 0.32 12.31 -22.22
C TYR A 29 0.84 12.97 -20.93
N CYS A 30 -0.06 13.44 -20.06
CA CYS A 30 0.33 14.10 -18.80
C CYS A 30 1.04 13.13 -17.84
N ILE A 31 0.48 11.94 -17.61
CA ILE A 31 1.08 10.95 -16.70
C ILE A 31 2.38 10.39 -17.30
N GLY A 32 2.41 10.11 -18.60
CA GLY A 32 3.60 9.63 -19.30
C GLY A 32 4.76 10.62 -19.22
N LEU A 33 4.51 11.90 -19.48
CA LEU A 33 5.54 12.94 -19.38
C LEU A 33 6.03 13.10 -17.93
N SER A 34 5.13 13.05 -16.95
CA SER A 34 5.51 13.11 -15.54
C SER A 34 6.42 11.95 -15.12
N GLY A 35 6.17 10.75 -15.67
CA GLY A 35 7.02 9.57 -15.46
C GLY A 35 8.41 9.73 -16.06
N ILE A 36 8.53 10.32 -17.26
CA ILE A 36 9.83 10.60 -17.89
C ILE A 36 10.62 11.61 -17.05
N VAL A 37 9.99 12.70 -16.61
CA VAL A 37 10.64 13.70 -15.75
C VAL A 37 11.10 13.08 -14.44
N TRP A 38 10.26 12.23 -13.83
CA TRP A 38 10.60 11.51 -12.61
C TRP A 38 11.79 10.56 -12.82
N TYR A 39 11.81 9.81 -13.92
CA TYR A 39 12.91 8.92 -14.27
C TYR A 39 14.23 9.68 -14.45
N CYS A 40 14.22 10.80 -15.19
CA CYS A 40 15.40 11.65 -15.34
C CYS A 40 15.90 12.20 -13.99
N ALA A 41 14.99 12.61 -13.11
CA ALA A 41 15.37 13.04 -11.76
C ALA A 41 15.93 11.88 -10.92
N TRP A 42 15.36 10.69 -11.05
CA TRP A 42 15.82 9.49 -10.35
C TRP A 42 17.25 9.12 -10.73
N GLU A 43 17.58 9.09 -12.03
CA GLU A 43 18.93 8.84 -12.55
C GLU A 43 19.97 9.87 -12.05
N MET A 44 19.54 11.10 -11.77
CA MET A 44 20.42 12.14 -11.24
C MET A 44 20.64 12.08 -9.73
N ILE A 45 19.71 11.48 -8.97
CA ILE A 45 19.69 11.54 -7.50
C ILE A 45 20.07 10.20 -6.86
N VAL A 46 19.72 9.08 -7.50
CA VAL A 46 19.86 7.74 -6.92
C VAL A 46 21.05 7.02 -7.53
N HIS A 47 21.91 6.47 -6.68
CA HIS A 47 23.09 5.70 -7.08
C HIS A 47 23.09 4.35 -6.36
N ASP A 48 23.42 3.28 -7.09
CA ASP A 48 23.32 1.90 -6.60
C ASP A 48 24.34 1.53 -5.52
N VAL A 49 25.46 2.25 -5.46
CA VAL A 49 26.53 1.96 -4.50
C VAL A 49 26.79 3.19 -3.64
N PRO A 50 26.85 3.06 -2.30
CA PRO A 50 27.20 4.18 -1.42
C PRO A 50 28.52 4.84 -1.80
N SER A 51 29.47 4.05 -2.34
CA SER A 51 30.77 4.54 -2.81
C SER A 51 30.70 5.36 -4.11
N ALA A 52 29.63 5.25 -4.88
CA ALA A 52 29.39 6.02 -6.11
C ALA A 52 28.58 7.30 -5.87
N HIS A 53 28.06 7.50 -4.65
CA HIS A 53 27.24 8.66 -4.33
C HIS A 53 28.13 9.90 -4.07
N PRO A 54 28.00 10.99 -4.86
CA PRO A 54 28.94 12.13 -4.80
C PRO A 54 28.83 12.96 -3.51
N THR A 55 27.71 12.86 -2.80
CA THR A 55 27.37 13.71 -1.64
C THR A 55 27.39 12.98 -0.29
N ILE A 56 27.83 11.72 -0.22
CA ILE A 56 27.82 10.96 1.03
C ILE A 56 28.96 11.39 1.96
N SER A 57 28.67 11.53 3.26
CA SER A 57 29.69 11.84 4.27
C SER A 57 30.51 10.60 4.63
N ALA A 58 31.80 10.79 4.97
CA ALA A 58 32.66 9.67 5.35
C ALA A 58 32.13 8.89 6.58
N SER A 59 31.50 9.58 7.53
CA SER A 59 30.86 8.97 8.70
C SER A 59 29.61 8.16 8.36
N GLU A 60 28.81 8.62 7.41
CA GLU A 60 27.62 7.90 6.94
C GLU A 60 28.00 6.69 6.09
N LYS A 61 29.02 6.84 5.24
CA LYS A 61 29.61 5.74 4.48
C LYS A 61 30.15 4.65 5.42
N ASP A 62 30.94 5.02 6.42
CA ASP A 62 31.49 4.07 7.41
C ASP A 62 30.38 3.41 8.23
N PHE A 63 29.35 4.17 8.63
CA PHE A 63 28.17 3.61 9.29
C PHE A 63 27.45 2.59 8.43
N ILE A 64 27.17 2.89 7.15
CA ILE A 64 26.48 2.00 6.22
C ILE A 64 27.33 0.78 5.91
N GLU A 65 28.61 0.96 5.58
CA GLU A 65 29.53 -0.15 5.29
C GLU A 65 29.72 -1.06 6.52
N THR A 66 29.78 -0.51 7.74
CA THR A 66 29.91 -1.30 8.97
C THR A 66 28.61 -1.99 9.38
N SER A 67 27.45 -1.34 9.18
CA SER A 67 26.14 -1.94 9.45
C SER A 67 25.73 -2.99 8.41
N ILE A 68 26.23 -2.89 7.17
CA ILE A 68 26.10 -3.93 6.13
C ILE A 68 27.16 -5.03 6.30
N ARG A 69 28.41 -4.72 6.69
CA ARG A 69 29.45 -5.73 6.97
C ARG A 69 29.17 -6.63 8.18
N GLY A 70 28.19 -6.29 9.01
CA GLY A 70 27.68 -7.19 10.05
C GLY A 70 26.94 -8.42 9.48
N SER A 71 26.63 -8.41 8.18
CA SER A 71 26.32 -9.60 7.39
C SER A 71 27.58 -9.98 6.60
N ASP A 72 28.23 -11.05 7.02
CA ASP A 72 29.48 -11.57 6.45
C ASP A 72 29.49 -11.58 4.91
N ASP A 73 30.63 -11.15 4.36
CA ASP A 73 31.10 -11.32 2.96
C ASP A 73 31.31 -12.82 2.58
N SER A 74 30.54 -13.74 3.17
CA SER A 74 30.61 -15.18 2.90
C SER A 74 29.28 -15.90 2.96
N THR A 75 28.16 -15.23 2.75
CA THR A 75 27.00 -15.95 2.22
C THR A 75 27.23 -16.14 0.73
N GLU A 76 27.93 -17.23 0.37
CA GLU A 76 27.39 -18.06 -0.72
C GLU A 76 25.86 -18.03 -0.53
N PHE A 77 25.10 -17.82 -1.61
CA PHE A 77 23.67 -18.10 -1.57
C PHE A 77 23.52 -19.59 -1.27
N GLU A 78 23.70 -19.96 -0.01
CA GLU A 78 23.49 -21.27 0.55
C GLU A 78 22.05 -21.55 0.19
N GLN A 79 21.88 -22.56 -0.66
CA GLN A 79 20.68 -22.76 -1.47
C GLN A 79 19.45 -22.48 -0.61
N LEU A 80 18.74 -21.40 -0.93
CA LEU A 80 17.51 -21.01 -0.24
C LEU A 80 16.69 -22.28 0.00
N PRO A 81 16.40 -22.65 1.27
CA PRO A 81 15.76 -23.92 1.57
C PRO A 81 14.26 -23.84 1.22
N TRP A 82 13.98 -23.85 -0.09
CA TRP A 82 12.63 -23.72 -0.66
C TRP A 82 11.68 -24.76 -0.10
N SER A 83 12.15 -25.98 0.16
CA SER A 83 11.36 -27.04 0.79
C SER A 83 10.85 -26.65 2.17
N ASP A 84 11.70 -26.01 2.98
CA ASP A 84 11.40 -25.70 4.37
C ASP A 84 10.50 -24.46 4.45
N ILE A 85 10.74 -23.49 3.57
CA ILE A 85 9.88 -22.30 3.42
C ILE A 85 8.46 -22.73 2.98
N LEU A 86 8.36 -23.54 1.92
CA LEU A 86 7.08 -24.01 1.37
C LEU A 86 6.38 -25.03 2.27
N SER A 87 7.09 -25.72 3.15
CA SER A 87 6.49 -26.64 4.12
C SER A 87 6.01 -25.94 5.40
N SER A 88 6.37 -24.67 5.60
CA SER A 88 6.06 -23.97 6.84
C SER A 88 4.61 -23.44 6.89
N PRO A 89 3.81 -23.81 7.92
CA PRO A 89 2.43 -23.31 8.07
C PRO A 89 2.29 -21.77 8.19
N PRO A 90 3.22 -21.04 8.85
CA PRO A 90 3.16 -19.58 8.92
C PRO A 90 3.28 -18.90 7.57
N VAL A 91 4.10 -19.42 6.64
CA VAL A 91 4.25 -18.85 5.29
C VAL A 91 2.94 -18.96 4.52
N TRP A 92 2.28 -20.13 4.54
CA TRP A 92 0.97 -20.28 3.90
C TRP A 92 -0.10 -19.36 4.50
N ALA A 93 -0.10 -19.17 5.83
CA ALA A 93 -1.02 -18.22 6.47
C ALA A 93 -0.82 -16.79 5.96
N ILE A 94 0.43 -16.38 5.73
CA ILE A 94 0.78 -15.08 5.15
C ILE A 94 0.34 -15.02 3.68
N VAL A 95 0.63 -16.05 2.87
CA VAL A 95 0.27 -16.10 1.45
C VAL A 95 -1.23 -15.99 1.25
N PHE A 96 -2.04 -16.78 1.97
CA PHE A 96 -3.50 -16.69 1.86
C PHE A 96 -4.05 -15.35 2.37
N GLY A 97 -3.45 -14.80 3.44
CA GLY A 97 -3.81 -13.47 3.94
C GLY A 97 -3.51 -12.37 2.91
N HIS A 98 -2.33 -12.43 2.30
CA HIS A 98 -1.91 -11.49 1.25
C HIS A 98 -2.78 -11.61 0.00
N PHE A 99 -3.06 -12.83 -0.46
CA PHE A 99 -3.95 -13.07 -1.58
C PHE A 99 -5.33 -12.47 -1.35
N GLY A 100 -5.95 -12.72 -0.19
CA GLY A 100 -7.25 -12.14 0.16
C GLY A 100 -7.22 -10.61 0.23
N ALA A 101 -6.16 -10.04 0.79
CA ALA A 101 -5.98 -8.59 0.85
C ALA A 101 -5.81 -7.95 -0.53
N CYS A 102 -4.97 -8.54 -1.41
CA CYS A 102 -4.78 -8.06 -2.77
C CYS A 102 -6.06 -8.21 -3.60
N TRP A 103 -6.72 -9.37 -3.53
CA TRP A 103 -7.99 -9.60 -4.21
C TRP A 103 -9.05 -8.57 -3.81
N GLY A 104 -9.23 -8.36 -2.50
CA GLY A 104 -10.18 -7.38 -1.97
C GLY A 104 -9.82 -5.95 -2.40
N TYR A 105 -8.53 -5.59 -2.34
CA TYR A 105 -8.07 -4.28 -2.79
C TYR A 105 -8.33 -4.05 -4.29
N TYR A 106 -7.96 -5.00 -5.15
CA TYR A 106 -8.16 -4.87 -6.60
C TYR A 106 -9.64 -4.82 -6.97
N THR A 107 -10.46 -5.68 -6.35
CA THR A 107 -11.92 -5.68 -6.57
C THR A 107 -12.53 -4.32 -6.23
N LEU A 108 -12.13 -3.72 -5.11
CA LEU A 108 -12.61 -2.39 -4.72
C LEU A 108 -12.03 -1.31 -5.63
N PHE A 109 -10.75 -1.40 -6.00
CA PHE A 109 -10.09 -0.40 -6.84
C PHE A 109 -10.69 -0.33 -8.25
N THR A 110 -10.99 -1.49 -8.86
CA THR A 110 -11.59 -1.54 -10.19
C THR A 110 -13.11 -1.37 -10.16
N GLY A 111 -13.78 -1.90 -9.14
CA GLY A 111 -15.23 -1.86 -9.01
C GLY A 111 -15.78 -0.52 -8.50
N MET A 112 -15.01 0.24 -7.72
CA MET A 112 -15.47 1.49 -7.11
C MET A 112 -15.85 2.57 -8.13
N PRO A 113 -15.03 2.89 -9.15
CA PRO A 113 -15.41 3.88 -10.16
C PRO A 113 -16.68 3.47 -10.91
N THR A 114 -16.79 2.19 -11.26
CA THR A 114 -17.96 1.61 -11.93
C THR A 114 -19.19 1.67 -11.03
N TYR A 115 -19.06 1.41 -9.73
CA TYR A 115 -20.16 1.51 -8.77
C TYR A 115 -20.67 2.96 -8.62
N PHE A 116 -19.77 3.94 -8.54
CA PHE A 116 -20.17 5.35 -8.47
C PHE A 116 -20.87 5.82 -9.75
N LYS A 117 -20.40 5.36 -10.91
CA LYS A 117 -20.99 5.71 -12.19
C LYS A 117 -22.32 4.98 -12.46
N ASP A 118 -22.32 3.66 -12.44
CA ASP A 118 -23.44 2.85 -12.96
C ASP A 118 -24.55 2.62 -11.94
N VAL A 119 -24.24 2.61 -10.62
CA VAL A 119 -25.24 2.38 -9.56
C VAL A 119 -25.68 3.68 -8.90
N LEU A 120 -24.74 4.58 -8.65
CA LEU A 120 -25.00 5.84 -7.94
C LEU A 120 -25.25 7.03 -8.88
N ASP A 121 -25.05 6.83 -10.19
CA ASP A 121 -25.30 7.81 -11.27
C ASP A 121 -24.54 9.13 -11.06
N PHE A 122 -23.29 9.04 -10.59
CA PHE A 122 -22.41 10.19 -10.45
C PHE A 122 -21.71 10.51 -11.77
N ASP A 123 -21.58 11.81 -12.04
CA ASP A 123 -20.77 12.32 -13.15
C ASP A 123 -19.30 11.88 -13.01
N ILE A 124 -18.59 11.79 -14.15
CA ILE A 124 -17.17 11.36 -14.20
C ILE A 124 -16.28 12.23 -13.30
N GLU A 125 -16.54 13.54 -13.27
CA GLU A 125 -15.82 14.49 -12.42
C GLU A 125 -16.05 14.19 -10.93
N GLN A 126 -17.31 14.02 -10.52
CA GLN A 126 -17.67 13.72 -9.13
C GLN A 126 -17.17 12.35 -8.70
N THR A 127 -17.21 11.38 -9.60
CA THR A 127 -16.67 10.03 -9.40
C THR A 127 -15.17 10.06 -9.12
N GLY A 128 -14.39 10.90 -9.83
CA GLY A 128 -12.95 11.06 -9.57
C GLY A 128 -12.65 11.57 -8.16
N PHE A 129 -13.35 12.61 -7.70
CA PHE A 129 -13.18 13.13 -6.34
C PHE A 129 -13.67 12.15 -5.27
N LEU A 130 -14.85 11.55 -5.46
CA LEU A 130 -15.43 10.60 -4.51
C LEU A 130 -14.62 9.31 -4.39
N ALA A 131 -14.03 8.82 -5.49
CA ALA A 131 -13.15 7.66 -5.47
C ALA A 131 -11.81 7.93 -4.79
N ALA A 132 -11.35 9.17 -4.70
CA ALA A 132 -10.14 9.52 -3.96
C ALA A 132 -10.33 9.54 -2.43
N CYS A 133 -11.53 9.90 -1.94
CA CYS A 133 -11.84 10.01 -0.50
C CYS A 133 -11.52 8.74 0.32
N PRO A 134 -11.90 7.52 -0.11
CA PRO A 134 -11.54 6.29 0.60
C PRO A 134 -10.02 6.06 0.71
N TYR A 135 -9.26 6.38 -0.35
CA TYR A 135 -7.80 6.25 -0.33
C TYR A 135 -7.13 7.32 0.52
N LEU A 136 -7.69 8.53 0.56
CA LEU A 136 -7.24 9.58 1.48
C LEU A 136 -7.44 9.16 2.93
N PHE A 137 -8.62 8.64 3.26
CA PHE A 137 -8.89 8.15 4.61
C PHE A 137 -7.97 6.98 4.97
N LYS A 138 -7.74 6.05 4.03
CA LYS A 138 -6.75 4.97 4.17
C LYS A 138 -5.32 5.50 4.40
N ALA A 139 -4.91 6.55 3.70
CA ALA A 139 -3.58 7.16 3.82
C ALA A 139 -3.35 7.85 5.17
N ILE A 140 -4.42 8.36 5.80
CA ILE A 140 -4.36 8.93 7.15
C ILE A 140 -4.39 7.83 8.21
N LEU A 141 -5.29 6.86 8.05
CA LEU A 141 -5.51 5.81 9.04
C LEU A 141 -4.33 4.82 9.13
N GLY A 142 -3.65 4.55 8.02
CA GLY A 142 -2.48 3.67 7.99
C GLY A 142 -1.36 4.11 8.95
N PRO A 143 -0.79 5.32 8.79
CA PRO A 143 0.24 5.84 9.69
C PRO A 143 -0.24 5.98 11.14
N LEU A 144 -1.47 6.47 11.38
CA LEU A 144 -2.02 6.56 12.73
C LEU A 144 -2.14 5.18 13.40
N GLY A 145 -2.58 4.18 12.64
CA GLY A 145 -2.62 2.79 13.10
C GLY A 145 -1.22 2.24 13.39
N GLY A 146 -0.23 2.57 12.55
CA GLY A 146 1.17 2.21 12.78
C GLY A 146 1.72 2.82 14.07
N VAL A 147 1.56 4.13 14.27
CA VAL A 147 1.99 4.83 15.49
C VAL A 147 1.32 4.25 16.73
N THR A 148 0.01 3.98 16.67
CA THR A 148 -0.71 3.39 17.81
C THR A 148 -0.25 1.96 18.10
N ALA A 149 0.01 1.14 17.08
CA ALA A 149 0.57 -0.19 17.24
C ALA A 149 1.98 -0.13 17.86
N ASP A 150 2.84 0.77 17.39
CA ASP A 150 4.19 0.96 17.90
C ASP A 150 4.17 1.46 19.35
N MET A 151 3.25 2.36 19.71
CA MET A 151 3.07 2.79 21.10
C MET A 151 2.66 1.62 22.01
N LEU A 152 1.70 0.80 21.59
CA LEU A 152 1.25 -0.37 22.36
C LEU A 152 2.38 -1.37 22.61
N ILE A 153 3.26 -1.56 21.61
CA ILE A 153 4.44 -2.42 21.72
C ILE A 153 5.49 -1.76 22.62
N ARG A 154 5.79 -0.48 22.43
CA ARG A 154 6.81 0.26 23.19
C ARG A 154 6.49 0.35 24.67
N TYR A 155 5.22 0.57 25.03
CA TYR A 155 4.76 0.59 26.42
C TYR A 155 4.55 -0.81 27.02
N LYS A 156 4.88 -1.89 26.28
CA LYS A 156 4.74 -3.30 26.70
C LYS A 156 3.33 -3.66 27.17
N ILE A 157 2.30 -2.98 26.65
CA ILE A 157 0.91 -3.23 27.00
C ILE A 157 0.46 -4.57 26.41
N CYS A 158 0.90 -4.87 25.18
CA CYS A 158 0.57 -6.10 24.46
C CYS A 158 1.82 -6.72 23.82
N LYS A 159 1.81 -8.05 23.63
CA LYS A 159 2.83 -8.74 22.82
C LYS A 159 2.70 -8.35 21.34
N ILE A 160 3.82 -8.27 20.63
CA ILE A 160 3.89 -7.91 19.19
C ILE A 160 2.90 -8.74 18.37
N GLY A 161 2.94 -10.08 18.51
CA GLY A 161 2.06 -10.96 17.77
C GLY A 161 0.56 -10.76 18.07
N THR A 162 0.21 -10.32 19.29
CA THR A 162 -1.18 -10.00 19.64
C THR A 162 -1.61 -8.70 18.98
N VAL A 163 -0.79 -7.64 19.04
CA VAL A 163 -1.08 -6.35 18.40
C VAL A 163 -1.30 -6.54 16.90
N ARG A 164 -0.36 -7.20 16.20
CA ARG A 164 -0.47 -7.42 14.75
C ARG A 164 -1.73 -8.20 14.35
N LYS A 165 -2.04 -9.29 15.08
CA LYS A 165 -3.25 -10.10 14.82
C LYS A 165 -4.53 -9.32 15.09
N SER A 166 -4.58 -8.56 16.18
CA SER A 166 -5.76 -7.76 16.55
C SER A 166 -6.03 -6.65 15.55
N PHE A 167 -5.01 -5.90 15.12
CA PHE A 167 -5.17 -4.84 14.12
C PHE A 167 -5.58 -5.39 12.75
N TYR A 168 -4.98 -6.51 12.34
CA TYR A 168 -5.37 -7.17 11.09
C TYR A 168 -6.81 -7.70 11.13
N ALA A 169 -7.20 -8.38 12.22
CA ALA A 169 -8.56 -8.88 12.38
C ALA A 169 -9.58 -7.75 12.44
N ALA A 170 -9.30 -6.68 13.20
CA ALA A 170 -10.18 -5.51 13.30
C ALA A 170 -10.32 -4.80 11.95
N GLY A 171 -9.22 -4.60 11.21
CA GLY A 171 -9.23 -4.01 9.88
C GLY A 171 -10.07 -4.80 8.88
N CYS A 172 -9.89 -6.12 8.82
CA CYS A 172 -10.67 -7.00 7.95
C CYS A 172 -12.16 -7.05 8.33
N LEU A 173 -12.47 -7.17 9.63
CA LEU A 173 -13.86 -7.23 10.11
C LEU A 173 -14.60 -5.92 9.84
N LEU A 174 -14.00 -4.78 10.20
CA LEU A 174 -14.61 -3.47 9.96
C LEU A 174 -14.77 -3.21 8.46
N ALA A 175 -13.74 -3.49 7.65
CA ALA A 175 -13.83 -3.37 6.20
C ALA A 175 -14.97 -4.22 5.62
N GLY A 176 -15.05 -5.50 6.02
CA GLY A 176 -16.11 -6.40 5.57
C GLY A 176 -17.51 -5.94 5.95
N ILE A 177 -17.72 -5.53 7.20
CA ILE A 177 -19.02 -5.04 7.69
C ILE A 177 -19.48 -3.82 6.88
N PHE A 178 -18.60 -2.83 6.68
CA PHE A 178 -18.96 -1.61 5.95
C PHE A 178 -19.14 -1.84 4.44
N ILE A 179 -18.37 -2.73 3.82
CA ILE A 179 -18.56 -3.09 2.41
C ILE A 179 -19.90 -3.81 2.21
N VAL A 180 -20.24 -4.75 3.09
CA VAL A 180 -21.55 -5.42 3.03
C VAL A 180 -22.68 -4.42 3.27
N ALA A 181 -22.55 -3.53 4.25
CA ALA A 181 -23.51 -2.47 4.51
C ALA A 181 -23.73 -1.54 3.31
N THR A 182 -22.69 -1.29 2.51
CA THR A 182 -22.77 -0.51 1.27
C THR A 182 -23.73 -1.16 0.27
N GLY A 183 -23.72 -2.49 0.16
CA GLY A 183 -24.60 -3.24 -0.76
C GLY A 183 -26.07 -3.28 -0.34
N TYR A 184 -26.37 -3.20 0.95
CA TYR A 184 -27.75 -3.19 1.46
C TYR A 184 -28.39 -1.80 1.54
N THR A 185 -27.59 -0.75 1.38
CA THR A 185 -28.05 0.63 1.54
C THR A 185 -28.59 1.18 0.22
N GLN A 186 -29.83 1.69 0.24
CA GLN A 186 -30.47 2.30 -0.94
C GLN A 186 -30.23 3.81 -1.09
N GLN A 187 -29.74 4.47 -0.04
CA GLN A 187 -29.45 5.90 -0.07
C GLN A 187 -28.04 6.19 -0.55
N ARG A 188 -27.91 6.97 -1.64
CA ARG A 188 -26.63 7.28 -2.30
C ARG A 188 -25.55 7.79 -1.33
N ARG A 189 -25.88 8.76 -0.48
CA ARG A 189 -24.93 9.36 0.48
C ARG A 189 -24.42 8.35 1.50
N THR A 190 -25.32 7.52 2.02
CA THR A 190 -25.00 6.54 3.05
C THR A 190 -24.13 5.41 2.50
N SER A 191 -24.38 4.97 1.26
CA SER A 191 -23.53 3.99 0.56
C SER A 191 -22.11 4.53 0.36
N VAL A 192 -21.95 5.79 -0.03
CA VAL A 192 -20.62 6.42 -0.16
C VAL A 192 -19.88 6.44 1.19
N ILE A 193 -20.56 6.81 2.28
CA ILE A 193 -19.95 6.88 3.62
C ILE A 193 -19.46 5.49 4.06
N PHE A 194 -20.29 4.47 3.92
CA PHE A 194 -19.90 3.10 4.28
C PHE A 194 -18.76 2.60 3.40
N LEU A 195 -18.76 2.90 2.10
CA LEU A 195 -17.66 2.55 1.21
C LEU A 195 -16.34 3.22 1.63
N VAL A 196 -16.37 4.52 1.94
CA VAL A 196 -15.20 5.28 2.44
C VAL A 196 -14.67 4.68 3.74
N LEU A 197 -15.55 4.39 4.69
CA LEU A 197 -15.17 3.77 5.96
C LEU A 197 -14.57 2.38 5.75
N GLY A 198 -15.21 1.52 4.94
CA GLY A 198 -14.75 0.15 4.71
C GLY A 198 -13.36 0.10 4.06
N VAL A 199 -13.15 0.86 3.00
CA VAL A 199 -11.85 0.95 2.32
C VAL A 199 -10.82 1.64 3.21
N GLY A 200 -11.21 2.66 3.99
CA GLY A 200 -10.32 3.32 4.95
C GLY A 200 -9.79 2.37 6.02
N PHE A 201 -10.68 1.61 6.67
CA PHE A 201 -10.32 0.62 7.68
C PHE A 201 -9.46 -0.52 7.13
N SER A 202 -9.58 -0.85 5.84
CA SER A 202 -8.64 -1.78 5.18
C SER A 202 -7.18 -1.31 5.23
N GLY A 203 -6.92 -0.02 5.48
CA GLY A 203 -5.59 0.54 5.72
C GLY A 203 -4.88 -0.06 6.94
N LEU A 204 -5.65 -0.48 7.95
CA LEU A 204 -5.09 -1.10 9.15
C LEU A 204 -4.50 -2.49 8.87
N ASN A 205 -4.91 -3.14 7.77
CA ASN A 205 -4.38 -4.45 7.39
C ASN A 205 -2.87 -4.38 7.10
N ALA A 206 -2.39 -3.25 6.59
CA ALA A 206 -0.97 -3.02 6.27
C ALA A 206 -0.04 -3.16 7.50
N ILE A 207 -0.55 -2.89 8.70
CA ILE A 207 0.19 -3.00 9.97
C ILE A 207 0.46 -4.47 10.34
N GLY A 208 -0.42 -5.37 9.88
CA GLY A 208 -0.31 -6.80 10.11
C GLY A 208 0.53 -7.52 9.05
N TYR A 209 0.14 -7.46 7.78
CA TYR A 209 0.76 -8.30 6.75
C TYR A 209 2.14 -7.78 6.30
N ALA A 210 2.31 -6.46 6.09
CA ALA A 210 3.52 -5.93 5.47
C ALA A 210 4.75 -6.08 6.38
N VAL A 211 4.52 -6.07 7.69
CA VAL A 211 5.59 -6.17 8.68
C VAL A 211 5.88 -7.63 9.09
N ASN A 212 4.93 -8.56 8.89
CA ASN A 212 5.18 -9.97 9.17
C ASN A 212 6.30 -10.56 8.29
N HIS A 213 6.47 -10.07 7.06
CA HIS A 213 7.58 -10.48 6.20
C HIS A 213 8.95 -10.04 6.79
N LEU A 214 9.01 -8.83 7.33
CA LEU A 214 10.22 -8.29 7.99
C LEU A 214 10.51 -8.99 9.33
N ASP A 215 9.46 -9.37 10.07
CA ASP A 215 9.59 -10.07 11.35
C ASP A 215 9.99 -11.55 11.20
N VAL A 216 9.58 -12.22 10.12
CA VAL A 216 9.84 -13.66 9.90
C VAL A 216 11.17 -13.90 9.19
N ALA A 217 11.58 -13.03 8.27
CA ALA A 217 12.82 -13.20 7.51
C ALA A 217 13.46 -11.85 7.13
N PRO A 218 14.15 -11.18 8.07
CA PRO A 218 14.79 -9.88 7.80
C PRO A 218 15.85 -9.95 6.69
N GLN A 219 16.50 -11.10 6.49
CA GLN A 219 17.53 -11.32 5.45
C GLN A 219 16.95 -11.70 4.07
N PHE A 220 15.67 -12.13 3.98
CA PHE A 220 15.04 -12.56 2.73
C PHE A 220 13.78 -11.76 2.36
N ALA A 221 13.54 -10.64 3.06
CA ALA A 221 12.36 -9.82 2.84
C ALA A 221 12.22 -9.38 1.37
N GLY A 222 13.32 -9.01 0.70
CA GLY A 222 13.29 -8.62 -0.72
C GLY A 222 12.71 -9.70 -1.64
N ILE A 223 13.05 -10.97 -1.44
CA ILE A 223 12.61 -12.09 -2.28
C ILE A 223 11.15 -12.48 -2.00
N LEU A 224 10.64 -12.21 -0.80
CA LEU A 224 9.25 -12.48 -0.41
C LEU A 224 8.28 -11.35 -0.79
N TRP A 225 8.80 -10.17 -1.19
CA TRP A 225 8.00 -9.00 -1.55
C TRP A 225 7.70 -8.91 -3.06
N ASP A 226 8.48 -9.57 -3.92
CA ASP A 226 8.24 -9.72 -5.36
C ASP A 226 7.22 -10.85 -5.66
#